data_AF-A0A179BSY7-F1
#
_entry.id   AF-A0A179BSY7-F1
#
_cell.length_a   1.000
_cell.length_b   1.000
_cell.length_c   1.000
_cell.angle_alpha   90.00
_cell.angle_beta   90.00
_cell.angle_gamma   90.00
#
_symmetry.space_group_name_H-M   'P 1'
#
loop_
_entity.id
_entity.type
_entity.pdbx_description
1 polymer ?
#
loop_
_entity_poly.entity_id
_entity_poly.type
_entity_poly.pdbx_seq_one_letter_code
_entity_poly.pdbx_strand_id
1 'polypeptide(L)' 'LNQNSNLPVLLGLFGLIGGVLAFGLIGLFLGPTLLAVAYNLFLEWAAAQTKDRIQSASPIPASDQHLESSR' A
#
# COMPACT_ATOMS: atom_id res chain seq x y z
N LEU A 1 7.29 21.67 -7.12
CA LEU A 1 7.27 21.98 -5.67
C LEU A 1 7.44 20.66 -4.91
N ASN A 2 8.52 20.55 -4.13
CA ASN A 2 8.92 19.38 -3.35
C ASN A 2 7.77 18.86 -2.47
N GLN A 3 7.11 17.76 -2.86
CA GLN A 3 6.18 17.04 -1.98
C GLN A 3 6.99 16.24 -0.96
N ASN A 4 7.60 16.97 -0.03
CA ASN A 4 8.42 16.41 1.04
C ASN A 4 7.57 15.46 1.88
N SER A 5 7.89 14.19 1.71
CA SER A 5 7.20 13.04 2.26
C SER A 5 7.47 12.94 3.76
N ASN A 6 6.79 13.74 4.57
CA ASN A 6 6.87 13.68 6.03
C ASN A 6 5.99 12.57 6.63
N LEU A 7 5.20 11.87 5.81
CA LEU A 7 4.37 10.74 6.25
C LEU A 7 5.13 9.63 7.01
N PRO A 8 6.36 9.20 6.64
CA PRO A 8 7.06 8.14 7.35
C PRO A 8 7.34 8.49 8.81
N VAL A 9 7.69 9.77 9.05
CA VAL A 9 8.01 10.28 10.39
C VAL A 9 6.74 10.43 11.23
N LEU A 10 5.67 10.98 10.65
CA LEU A 10 4.39 11.11 11.35
C LEU A 10 3.78 9.75 11.68
N LEU A 11 3.91 8.77 10.79
CA LEU A 11 3.45 7.40 11.01
C LEU A 11 4.23 6.79 12.19
N GLY A 12 5.57 6.84 12.17
CA GLY A 12 6.39 6.38 13.28
C GLY A 12 6.05 7.05 14.62
N LEU A 13 5.81 8.37 14.62
CA LEU A 13 5.40 9.12 15.81
C LEU A 13 4.01 8.70 16.31
N PHE A 14 3.06 8.45 15.42
CA PHE A 14 1.73 7.98 15.77
C PHE A 14 1.77 6.58 16.39
N GLY A 15 2.61 5.69 15.87
CA GLY A 15 2.87 4.38 16.48
C GLY A 15 3.47 4.48 17.87
N LEU A 16 4.45 5.37 18.05
CA LEU A 16 5.11 5.59 19.34
C LEU A 16 4.13 6.15 20.39
N ILE A 17 3.40 7.21 20.04
CA ILE A 17 2.41 7.85 20.93
C ILE A 17 1.28 6.88 21.25
N GLY A 18 0.73 6.19 20.23
CA GLY A 18 -0.34 5.21 20.41
C GLY A 18 0.09 4.00 21.24
N GLY A 19 1.32 3.51 21.02
CA GLY A 19 1.90 2.42 21.80
C GLY A 19 2.06 2.80 23.27
N VAL A 20 2.61 3.98 23.55
CA VAL A 20 2.79 4.48 24.93
C VAL A 20 1.44 4.69 25.63
N LEU A 21 0.41 5.18 24.94
CA LEU A 21 -0.92 5.33 25.51
C LEU A 21 -1.61 3.99 25.81
N ALA A 22 -1.39 2.96 24.99
CA ALA A 22 -2.02 1.64 25.15
C ALA A 22 -1.29 0.73 26.17
N PHE A 23 0.04 0.78 26.22
CA PHE A 23 0.87 -0.18 26.99
C PHE A 23 1.96 0.47 27.85
N GLY A 24 2.00 1.80 27.97
CA GLY A 24 3.02 2.52 28.76
C GLY A 24 4.42 2.38 28.16
N LEU A 25 5.45 2.14 28.99
CA LEU A 25 6.84 2.06 28.55
C LEU A 25 7.11 0.91 27.55
N ILE A 26 6.41 -0.22 27.68
CA ILE A 26 6.50 -1.34 26.73
C ILE A 26 6.01 -0.92 25.34
N GLY A 27 5.06 0.01 25.31
CA GLY A 27 4.54 0.63 24.11
C GLY A 27 5.55 1.44 23.30
N LEU A 28 6.69 1.83 23.86
CA LEU A 28 7.77 2.48 23.12
C LEU A 28 8.42 1.53 22.09
N PHE A 29 8.50 0.25 22.45
CA PHE A 29 9.00 -0.81 21.57
C PHE A 29 7.86 -1.39 20.74
N LEU A 30 6.72 -1.68 21.36
CA LEU A 30 5.58 -2.28 20.66
C LEU A 30 4.91 -1.32 19.68
N GLY A 31 4.88 -0.02 19.96
CA GLY A 31 4.18 0.98 19.15
C GLY A 31 4.67 1.03 17.70
N PRO A 32 5.97 1.31 17.46
CA PRO A 32 6.54 1.30 16.11
C PRO A 32 6.47 -0.07 15.44
N THR A 33 6.68 -1.16 16.19
CA THR A 33 6.65 -2.53 15.64
C THR A 33 5.24 -2.93 15.20
N LEU A 34 4.23 -2.73 16.04
CA LEU A 34 2.84 -3.06 15.74
C LEU A 34 2.34 -2.21 14.58
N LEU A 35 2.75 -0.93 14.52
CA LEU A 35 2.44 -0.07 13.39
C LEU A 35 3.09 -0.56 12.09
N ALA A 36 4.36 -0.98 12.13
CA ALA A 36 5.03 -1.52 10.94
C ALA A 36 4.31 -2.76 10.40
N VAL A 37 3.89 -3.67 11.28
CA VAL A 37 3.13 -4.87 10.89
C VAL A 37 1.76 -4.52 10.33
N ALA A 38 1.01 -3.66 11.02
CA ALA A 38 -0.32 -3.23 10.57
C ALA A 38 -0.25 -2.45 9.25
N TYR A 39 0.74 -1.56 9.10
CA TYR A 39 0.99 -0.81 7.88
C TYR A 39 1.34 -1.74 6.73
N ASN A 40 2.19 -2.75 6.96
CA ASN A 40 2.55 -3.72 5.93
C ASN A 40 1.34 -4.56 5.49
N LEU A 41 0.52 -5.03 6.44
CA LEU A 41 -0.71 -5.78 6.14
C LEU A 41 -1.72 -4.91 5.36
N PHE A 42 -1.86 -3.64 5.75
CA PHE A 42 -2.70 -2.68 5.04
C PHE A 42 -2.18 -2.40 3.63
N LEU A 43 -0.87 -2.30 3.45
CA LEU A 43 -0.24 -2.08 2.15
C LEU A 43 -0.50 -3.26 1.20
N GLU A 44 -0.35 -4.48 1.70
CA GLU A 44 -0.63 -5.71 0.96
C GLU A 44 -2.09 -5.75 0.51
N TRP A 45 -3.02 -5.42 1.42
CA TRP A 45 -4.45 -5.35 1.11
C TRP A 45 -4.79 -4.24 0.10
N ALA A 46 -4.25 -3.04 0.27
CA ALA A 46 -4.45 -1.93 -0.66
C ALA A 46 -3.88 -2.24 -2.06
N ALA A 47 -2.75 -2.93 -2.13
CA ALA A 47 -2.15 -3.38 -3.38
C ALA A 47 -3.00 -4.46 -4.07
N ALA A 48 -3.58 -5.40 -3.31
CA ALA A 48 -4.48 -6.42 -3.84
C ALA A 48 -5.69 -5.80 -4.58
N GLN A 49 -6.32 -4.78 -4.00
CA GLN A 49 -7.45 -4.05 -4.61
C GLN A 49 -7.08 -3.36 -5.94
N THR A 50 -5.82 -2.94 -6.07
CA THR A 50 -5.32 -2.29 -7.29
C THR A 50 -5.05 -3.33 -8.38
N LYS A 51 -4.56 -4.51 -8.01
CA LYS A 51 -4.25 -5.60 -8.94
C LYS A 51 -5.48 -6.13 -9.67
N ASP A 52 -6.62 -6.24 -8.98
CA ASP A 52 -7.89 -6.67 -9.58
C ASP A 52 -8.37 -5.71 -10.68
N ARG A 53 -8.14 -4.41 -10.52
CA ARG A 53 -8.52 -3.39 -11.52
C ARG A 53 -7.64 -3.45 -12.78
N ILE A 54 -6.34 -3.70 -12.62
CA ILE A 54 -5.40 -3.81 -13.76
C ILE A 54 -5.62 -5.13 -14.52
N GLN A 55 -5.94 -6.22 -13.84
CA GLN A 55 -6.24 -7.52 -14.46
C GLN A 55 -7.58 -7.50 -15.24
N SER A 56 -8.57 -6.74 -14.75
CA SER A 56 -9.87 -6.55 -15.41
C SER A 56 -9.81 -5.58 -16.58
N ALA A 57 -8.84 -4.65 -16.58
CA ALA A 57 -8.45 -3.89 -17.76
C ALA A 57 -7.60 -4.79 -18.67
N SER A 58 -8.21 -5.89 -19.13
CA SER A 58 -7.69 -6.71 -20.22
C SER A 58 -7.18 -5.75 -21.30
N PRO A 59 -5.89 -5.79 -21.66
CA PRO A 59 -5.43 -5.19 -22.90
C PRO A 59 -6.37 -5.72 -23.96
N ILE A 60 -7.13 -4.82 -24.60
CA ILE A 60 -8.02 -5.17 -25.70
C ILE A 60 -7.11 -5.95 -26.66
N PRO A 61 -7.32 -7.27 -26.85
CA PRO A 61 -6.53 -7.98 -27.85
C PRO A 61 -6.89 -7.27 -29.13
N ALA A 62 -5.88 -6.73 -29.81
CA ALA A 62 -6.03 -6.09 -31.10
C ALA A 62 -6.64 -7.13 -32.06
N SER A 63 -7.98 -7.17 -32.11
CA SER A 63 -8.77 -7.96 -33.06
C SER A 63 -8.51 -7.52 -34.51
N ASP A 64 -7.72 -6.47 -34.69
CA ASP A 64 -7.31 -5.91 -35.98
C ASP A 64 -6.16 -6.69 -36.66
N GLN A 65 -5.70 -7.80 -36.07
CA GLN A 65 -4.69 -8.69 -36.68
C GLN A 65 -5.28 -9.85 -37.49
N HIS A 66 -6.61 -9.99 -37.57
CA HIS A 66 -7.25 -11.07 -38.34
C HIS A 66 -7.72 -10.66 -39.75
N LEU A 67 -7.85 -9.35 -40.04
CA LEU A 67 -8.30 -8.87 -41.36
C LEU A 67 -7.17 -8.80 -42.42
N GLU A 68 -5.89 -8.86 -42.01
CA GLU A 68 -4.76 -9.05 -42.95
C GLU A 68 -4.65 -10.49 -43.49
N SER A 69 -5.50 -11.40 -43.01
CA SER A 69 -5.72 -12.73 -43.63
C SER A 69 -6.63 -12.66 -44.87
N SER A 70 -6.96 -11.45 -45.35
CA SER A 70 -7.61 -11.21 -46.64
C SER A 70 -6.60 -10.99 -47.77
N ARG A 71 -5.38 -11.52 -47.62
CA ARG A 71 -4.27 -11.42 -48.58
C ARG A 71 -3.82 -12.80 -49.04
#